data_AF-R4RLD3-F1
#
_entry.id   AF-R4RLD3-F1
#
_cell.length_a   1.000
_cell.length_b   1.000
_cell.length_c   1.000
_cell.angle_alpha   90.00
_cell.angle_beta   90.00
_cell.angle_gamma   90.00
#
_symmetry.space_group_name_H-M   'P 1'
#
loop_
_entity.id
_entity.type
_entity.pdbx_description
1 polymer ?
#
loop_
_entity_poly.entity_id
_entity_poly.type
_entity_poly.pdbx_seq_one_letter_code
_entity_poly.pdbx_strand_id
1 'polypeptide(L)'
;MVLIMQKLQKLKQKIRLLQNMIFHIQIINKKIVFQLVKQFSQDLNLTTILKTIRINRSTYYYWLKIEEKLKLKQTKYFLQQKRIKVLCLHHQYFYGHRKITDLYQKTFNEPITKKKVYLIMKENNICCKLRPKKNKYYYHKNLKSNLQVAPNLINQDFTASQPMQKLFTDITYFQTSQGFIYFSAIIDSFNN
;
A
#
# COMPACT_ATOMS: atom_id res chain seq x y z
N MET A 1 -22.99 -51.92 29.70
CA MET A 1 -23.71 -51.00 30.62
C MET A 1 -22.78 -50.01 31.34
N VAL A 2 -21.69 -50.46 31.96
CA VAL A 2 -20.76 -49.62 32.75
C VAL A 2 -20.12 -48.47 31.96
N LEU A 3 -19.65 -48.73 30.74
CA LEU A 3 -19.00 -47.73 29.88
C LEU A 3 -19.93 -46.55 29.49
N ILE A 4 -21.22 -46.86 29.27
CA ILE A 4 -22.25 -45.87 28.90
C ILE A 4 -22.56 -44.97 30.10
N MET A 5 -22.69 -45.56 31.29
CA MET A 5 -22.90 -44.86 32.56
C MET A 5 -21.74 -43.89 32.87
N GLN A 6 -20.50 -44.33 32.70
CA GLN A 6 -19.31 -43.49 32.87
C GLN A 6 -19.29 -42.30 31.90
N LYS A 7 -19.66 -42.54 30.63
CA LYS A 7 -19.73 -41.49 29.60
C LYS A 7 -20.81 -40.44 29.93
N LEU A 8 -21.98 -40.86 30.41
CA LEU A 8 -23.06 -39.98 30.86
C LEU A 8 -22.66 -39.15 32.09
N GLN A 9 -21.94 -39.75 33.03
CA GLN A 9 -21.48 -39.07 34.24
C GLN A 9 -20.45 -37.99 33.92
N LYS A 10 -19.53 -38.26 32.98
CA LYS A 10 -18.56 -37.30 32.46
C LYS A 10 -19.23 -36.11 31.76
N LEU A 11 -20.30 -36.34 30.99
CA LEU A 11 -21.07 -35.28 30.35
C LEU A 11 -21.79 -34.38 31.38
N LYS A 12 -22.41 -34.98 32.41
CA LYS A 12 -23.05 -34.24 33.50
C LYS A 12 -22.06 -33.35 34.26
N GLN A 13 -20.86 -33.87 34.56
CA GLN A 13 -19.79 -33.06 35.18
C GLN A 13 -19.38 -31.88 34.31
N LYS A 14 -19.22 -32.05 33.00
CA LYS A 14 -18.87 -30.96 32.08
C LYS A 14 -19.95 -29.89 31.97
N ILE A 15 -21.24 -30.27 31.99
CA ILE A 15 -22.34 -29.31 32.03
C ILE A 15 -22.30 -28.48 33.32
N ARG A 16 -22.03 -29.12 34.47
CA ARG A 16 -21.91 -28.43 35.76
C ARG A 16 -20.73 -27.45 35.79
N LEU A 17 -19.59 -27.84 35.22
CA LEU A 17 -18.43 -26.96 35.06
C LEU A 17 -18.79 -25.73 34.21
N LEU A 18 -19.49 -25.92 33.10
CA LEU A 18 -19.92 -24.83 32.24
C LEU A 18 -20.91 -23.88 32.94
N GLN A 19 -21.85 -24.41 33.73
CA GLN A 19 -22.75 -23.61 34.55
C GLN A 19 -22.00 -22.77 35.59
N ASN A 20 -21.01 -23.35 36.27
CA ASN A 20 -20.16 -22.63 37.23
C ASN A 20 -19.37 -21.51 36.54
N MET A 21 -18.81 -21.76 35.35
CA MET A 21 -18.10 -20.73 34.59
C MET A 21 -19.01 -19.55 34.22
N ILE A 22 -20.25 -19.83 33.78
CA ILE A 22 -21.22 -18.78 33.45
C ILE A 22 -21.59 -17.97 34.69
N PHE A 23 -21.77 -18.63 35.84
CA PHE A 23 -22.13 -17.95 37.09
C PHE A 23 -21.10 -16.90 37.52
N HIS A 24 -19.81 -17.16 37.28
CA HIS A 24 -18.74 -16.21 37.57
C HIS A 24 -18.56 -15.10 36.52
N ILE A 25 -19.18 -15.23 35.33
CA ILE A 25 -19.06 -14.23 34.25
C ILE A 25 -20.24 -13.25 34.33
N GLN A 26 -19.96 -12.02 34.77
CA GLN A 26 -20.98 -10.97 34.89
C GLN A 26 -21.58 -10.50 33.55
N ILE A 27 -20.83 -10.54 32.44
CA ILE A 27 -21.29 -10.10 31.11
C ILE A 27 -20.87 -11.11 30.03
N ILE A 28 -21.85 -11.68 29.33
CA ILE A 28 -21.62 -12.64 28.25
C ILE A 28 -21.43 -11.89 26.92
N ASN A 29 -20.16 -11.76 26.51
CA ASN A 29 -19.80 -11.15 25.22
C ASN A 29 -19.67 -12.21 24.11
N LYS A 30 -19.88 -11.79 22.84
CA LYS A 30 -19.72 -12.64 21.65
C LYS A 30 -18.42 -13.46 21.63
N LYS A 31 -17.29 -12.85 22.04
CA LYS A 31 -15.97 -13.51 22.09
C LYS A 31 -15.93 -14.66 23.10
N ILE A 32 -16.53 -14.45 24.29
CA ILE A 32 -16.62 -15.46 25.35
C ILE A 32 -17.48 -16.63 24.90
N VAL A 33 -18.60 -16.35 24.22
CA VAL A 33 -19.50 -17.39 23.69
C VAL A 33 -18.78 -18.28 22.69
N PHE A 34 -18.02 -17.71 21.75
CA PHE A 34 -17.23 -18.52 20.82
C PHE A 34 -16.14 -19.33 21.51
N GLN A 35 -15.49 -18.77 22.53
CA GLN A 35 -14.47 -19.49 23.30
C GLN A 35 -15.07 -20.67 24.05
N LEU A 36 -16.20 -20.48 24.73
CA LEU A 36 -16.93 -21.54 25.44
C LEU A 36 -17.43 -22.62 24.46
N VAL A 37 -18.02 -22.23 23.34
CA VAL A 37 -18.46 -23.19 22.33
C VAL A 37 -17.27 -23.97 21.78
N LYS A 38 -16.13 -23.33 21.48
CA LYS A 38 -14.92 -24.02 21.00
C LYS A 38 -14.32 -24.97 22.05
N GLN A 39 -14.37 -24.62 23.33
CA GLN A 39 -13.82 -25.42 24.42
C GLN A 39 -14.66 -26.66 24.72
N PHE A 40 -15.99 -26.53 24.63
CA PHE A 40 -16.92 -27.61 24.99
C PHE A 40 -17.51 -28.36 23.79
N SER A 41 -17.25 -27.95 22.54
CA SER A 41 -17.79 -28.59 21.33
C SER A 41 -17.33 -30.02 21.11
N GLN A 42 -16.18 -30.42 21.66
CA GLN A 42 -15.66 -31.78 21.54
C GLN A 42 -16.48 -32.80 22.35
N ASP A 43 -17.16 -32.35 23.41
CA ASP A 43 -17.86 -33.22 24.35
C ASP A 43 -19.37 -32.99 24.38
N LEU A 44 -19.81 -31.76 24.16
CA LEU A 44 -21.21 -31.35 24.28
C LEU A 44 -21.77 -30.91 22.92
N ASN A 45 -23.02 -31.28 22.67
CA ASN A 45 -23.75 -30.77 21.51
C ASN A 45 -23.92 -29.25 21.61
N LEU A 46 -23.79 -28.56 20.49
CA LEU A 46 -23.95 -27.09 20.40
C LEU A 46 -25.26 -26.61 21.05
N THR A 47 -26.33 -27.36 20.86
CA THR A 47 -27.65 -27.10 21.49
C THR A 47 -27.57 -27.02 23.00
N THR A 48 -26.87 -27.97 23.61
CA THR A 48 -26.76 -28.09 25.06
C THR A 48 -25.97 -26.90 25.59
N ILE A 49 -24.85 -26.58 24.94
CA ILE A 49 -24.00 -25.43 25.27
C ILE A 49 -24.77 -24.11 25.17
N LEU A 50 -25.48 -23.88 24.07
CA LEU A 50 -26.23 -22.64 23.86
C LEU A 50 -27.42 -22.51 24.83
N LYS A 51 -28.12 -23.61 25.13
CA LYS A 51 -29.19 -23.64 26.15
C LYS A 51 -28.64 -23.29 27.54
N THR A 52 -27.48 -23.83 27.91
CA THR A 52 -26.85 -23.53 29.20
C THR A 52 -26.39 -22.07 29.32
N ILE A 53 -25.92 -21.47 28.22
CA ILE A 53 -25.50 -20.05 28.16
C ILE A 53 -26.72 -19.12 27.93
N ARG A 54 -27.93 -19.66 27.73
CA ARG A 54 -29.17 -18.92 27.42
C ARG A 54 -29.06 -18.05 26.17
N ILE A 55 -28.46 -18.58 25.10
CA ILE A 55 -28.32 -17.90 23.80
C ILE A 55 -29.13 -18.64 22.73
N ASN A 56 -29.86 -17.89 21.91
CA ASN A 56 -30.59 -18.43 20.78
C ASN A 56 -29.63 -18.93 19.69
N ARG A 57 -29.96 -20.10 19.10
CA ARG A 57 -29.18 -20.66 17.98
C ARG A 57 -29.04 -19.69 16.81
N SER A 58 -30.11 -18.96 16.48
CA SER A 58 -30.11 -17.97 15.40
C SER A 58 -29.07 -16.87 15.63
N THR A 59 -28.96 -16.37 16.87
CA THR A 59 -27.96 -15.37 17.28
C THR A 59 -26.54 -15.90 17.10
N TYR A 60 -26.28 -17.14 17.51
CA TYR A 60 -24.96 -17.77 17.36
C TYR A 60 -24.55 -17.91 15.88
N TYR A 61 -25.44 -18.43 15.03
CA TYR A 61 -25.14 -18.58 13.60
C TYR A 61 -25.03 -17.23 12.88
N TYR A 62 -25.82 -16.23 13.28
CA TYR A 62 -25.65 -14.86 12.80
C TYR A 62 -24.26 -14.32 13.13
N TRP A 63 -23.79 -14.54 14.37
CA TRP A 63 -22.44 -14.13 14.77
C TRP A 63 -21.34 -14.86 14.01
N LEU A 64 -21.49 -16.16 13.75
CA LEU A 64 -20.57 -16.95 12.93
C LEU A 64 -20.47 -16.39 11.51
N LYS A 65 -21.62 -16.16 10.87
CA LYS A 65 -21.68 -15.60 9.50
C LYS A 65 -20.96 -14.26 9.40
N ILE A 66 -21.12 -13.39 10.41
CA ILE A 66 -20.39 -12.12 10.47
C ILE A 66 -18.89 -12.35 10.60
N GLU A 67 -18.47 -13.27 11.46
CA GLU A 67 -17.05 -13.54 11.70
C GLU A 67 -16.37 -14.10 10.44
N GLU A 68 -17.02 -15.03 9.74
CA GLU A 68 -16.55 -15.54 8.46
C GLU A 68 -16.43 -14.43 7.42
N LYS A 69 -17.44 -13.56 7.31
CA LYS A 69 -17.39 -12.40 6.41
C LYS A 69 -16.23 -11.46 6.74
N LEU A 70 -15.94 -11.23 8.02
CA LEU A 70 -14.81 -10.42 8.46
C LEU A 70 -13.46 -11.09 8.12
N LYS A 71 -13.34 -12.40 8.35
CA LYS A 71 -12.14 -13.18 7.98
C LYS A 71 -11.89 -13.14 6.47
N LEU A 72 -12.93 -13.32 5.67
CA LEU A 72 -12.84 -13.20 4.21
C LEU A 72 -12.41 -11.80 3.76
N LYS A 73 -12.92 -10.76 4.42
CA LYS A 73 -12.52 -9.37 4.13
C LYS A 73 -11.05 -9.12 4.48
N GLN A 74 -10.57 -9.64 5.62
CA GLN A 74 -9.18 -9.51 6.07
C GLN A 74 -8.21 -10.27 5.16
N THR A 75 -8.51 -11.53 4.83
CA THR A 75 -7.70 -12.36 3.92
C THR A 75 -7.60 -11.70 2.53
N LYS A 76 -8.72 -11.19 2.00
CA LYS A 76 -8.72 -10.40 0.76
C LYS A 76 -7.84 -9.16 0.86
N TYR A 77 -7.93 -8.41 1.97
CA TYR A 77 -7.09 -7.22 2.18
C TYR A 77 -5.60 -7.55 2.19
N PHE A 78 -5.21 -8.60 2.90
CA PHE A 78 -3.83 -9.06 2.98
C PHE A 78 -3.28 -9.53 1.62
N LEU A 79 -4.11 -10.21 0.83
CA LEU A 79 -3.75 -10.58 -0.54
C LEU A 79 -3.50 -9.35 -1.42
N GLN A 80 -4.40 -8.36 -1.36
CA GLN A 80 -4.24 -7.09 -2.09
C GLN A 80 -2.96 -6.36 -1.69
N GLN A 81 -2.66 -6.33 -0.38
CA GLN A 81 -1.43 -5.74 0.15
C GLN A 81 -0.17 -6.40 -0.40
N LYS A 82 -0.11 -7.74 -0.40
CA LYS A 82 1.02 -8.49 -0.97
C LYS A 82 1.20 -8.17 -2.46
N ARG A 83 0.13 -8.22 -3.23
CA ARG A 83 0.13 -7.93 -4.68
C ARG A 83 0.61 -6.50 -4.98
N ILE A 84 0.11 -5.51 -4.24
CA ILE A 84 0.55 -4.10 -4.38
C ILE A 84 2.04 -3.97 -4.06
N LYS A 85 2.53 -4.62 -2.99
CA LYS A 85 3.95 -4.59 -2.62
C LYS A 85 4.84 -5.17 -3.72
N VAL A 86 4.42 -6.29 -4.35
CA VAL A 86 5.13 -6.90 -5.48
C VAL A 86 5.17 -5.95 -6.68
N LEU A 87 4.04 -5.33 -7.05
CA LEU A 87 4.00 -4.35 -8.15
C LEU A 87 4.92 -3.15 -7.88
N CYS A 88 4.90 -2.62 -6.65
CA CYS A 88 5.78 -1.51 -6.27
C CYS A 88 7.25 -1.89 -6.35
N LEU A 89 7.62 -3.09 -5.87
CA LEU A 89 8.99 -3.60 -5.92
C LEU A 89 9.46 -3.78 -7.37
N HIS A 90 8.63 -4.40 -8.22
CA HIS A 90 8.93 -4.64 -9.63
C HIS A 90 9.23 -3.34 -10.40
N HIS A 91 8.50 -2.27 -10.09
CA HIS A 91 8.72 -0.95 -10.67
C HIS A 91 9.66 -0.05 -9.85
N GLN A 92 10.49 -0.63 -8.97
CA GLN A 92 11.48 0.07 -8.15
C GLN A 92 10.92 1.27 -7.38
N TYR A 93 9.64 1.23 -7.03
CA TYR A 93 8.89 2.28 -6.35
C TYR A 93 8.74 3.60 -7.14
N PHE A 94 8.93 3.62 -8.45
CA PHE A 94 8.75 4.83 -9.26
C PHE A 94 7.27 5.23 -9.44
N TYR A 95 6.38 4.24 -9.41
CA TYR A 95 4.96 4.47 -9.67
C TYR A 95 4.18 4.79 -8.40
N GLY A 96 3.28 5.76 -8.52
CA GLY A 96 2.35 6.11 -7.45
C GLY A 96 1.04 5.37 -7.49
N HIS A 97 0.27 5.56 -6.42
CA HIS A 97 -0.94 4.80 -6.16
C HIS A 97 -1.93 4.82 -7.33
N ARG A 98 -2.01 5.92 -8.10
CA ARG A 98 -2.85 6.00 -9.31
C ARG A 98 -2.40 4.98 -10.37
N LYS A 99 -1.11 5.01 -10.74
CA LYS A 99 -0.54 4.09 -11.74
C LYS A 99 -0.53 2.64 -11.25
N ILE A 100 -0.22 2.42 -9.97
CA ILE A 100 -0.30 1.10 -9.34
C ILE A 100 -1.74 0.57 -9.35
N THR A 101 -2.76 1.43 -9.19
CA THR A 101 -4.17 1.02 -9.27
C THR A 101 -4.51 0.49 -10.66
N ASP A 102 -4.06 1.18 -11.72
CA ASP A 102 -4.31 0.75 -13.10
C ASP A 102 -3.58 -0.56 -13.42
N LEU A 103 -2.32 -0.69 -12.98
CA LEU A 103 -1.54 -1.92 -13.15
C LEU A 103 -2.13 -3.09 -12.38
N TYR A 104 -2.59 -2.87 -11.15
CA TYR A 104 -3.24 -3.89 -10.33
C TYR A 104 -4.47 -4.46 -11.05
N GLN A 105 -5.34 -3.59 -11.56
CA GLN A 105 -6.55 -4.01 -12.26
C GLN A 105 -6.22 -4.80 -13.53
N LYS A 106 -5.23 -4.35 -14.31
CA LYS A 106 -4.79 -5.05 -15.53
C LYS A 106 -4.17 -6.41 -15.25
N THR A 107 -3.39 -6.52 -14.16
CA THR A 107 -2.61 -7.73 -13.87
C THR A 107 -3.45 -8.80 -13.18
N PHE A 108 -4.32 -8.41 -12.25
CA PHE A 108 -5.08 -9.34 -11.41
C PHE A 108 -6.56 -9.45 -11.77
N ASN A 109 -7.01 -8.69 -12.77
CA ASN A 109 -8.40 -8.62 -13.22
C ASN A 109 -9.40 -8.41 -12.06
N GLU A 110 -9.00 -7.62 -11.07
CA GLU A 110 -9.77 -7.36 -9.86
C GLU A 110 -9.94 -5.86 -9.67
N PRO A 111 -11.20 -5.35 -9.58
CA PRO A 111 -11.45 -3.93 -9.38
C PRO A 111 -11.01 -3.49 -7.99
N ILE A 112 -10.26 -2.39 -7.93
CA ILE A 112 -9.83 -1.78 -6.68
C ILE A 112 -9.90 -0.26 -6.75
N THR A 113 -10.42 0.37 -5.69
CA THR A 113 -10.51 1.82 -5.61
C THR A 113 -9.12 2.44 -5.38
N LYS A 114 -8.84 3.56 -6.05
CA LYS A 114 -7.60 4.35 -5.89
C LYS A 114 -7.30 4.68 -4.42
N LYS A 115 -8.33 5.03 -3.65
CA LYS A 115 -8.23 5.32 -2.20
C LYS A 115 -7.76 4.11 -1.39
N LYS A 116 -8.19 2.90 -1.78
CA LYS A 116 -7.79 1.66 -1.10
C LYS A 116 -6.31 1.34 -1.35
N VAL A 117 -5.86 1.48 -2.59
CA VAL A 117 -4.44 1.34 -2.95
C VAL A 117 -3.58 2.35 -2.21
N TYR A 118 -4.03 3.62 -2.13
CA TYR A 118 -3.36 4.66 -1.36
C TYR A 118 -3.23 4.29 0.12
N LEU A 119 -4.30 3.83 0.78
CA LEU A 119 -4.27 3.42 2.18
C LEU A 119 -3.29 2.26 2.40
N ILE A 120 -3.35 1.23 1.55
CA ILE A 120 -2.43 0.09 1.61
C ILE A 120 -0.96 0.57 1.48
N MET A 121 -0.67 1.43 0.49
CA MET A 121 0.68 1.96 0.32
C MET A 121 1.12 2.76 1.54
N LYS A 122 0.24 3.62 2.09
CA LYS A 122 0.51 4.44 3.28
C LYS A 122 0.77 3.58 4.52
N GLU A 123 -0.07 2.60 4.81
CA GLU A 123 0.08 1.67 5.94
C GLU A 123 1.39 0.85 5.86
N ASN A 124 1.91 0.63 4.64
CA ASN A 124 3.15 -0.10 4.41
C ASN A 124 4.38 0.82 4.25
N ASN A 125 4.24 2.13 4.52
CA ASN A 125 5.29 3.13 4.30
C ASN A 125 5.88 3.10 2.87
N ILE A 126 5.05 2.75 1.89
CA ILE A 126 5.43 2.71 0.47
C ILE A 126 5.20 4.10 -0.13
N CYS A 127 6.28 4.84 -0.33
CA CYS A 127 6.27 6.11 -1.03
C CYS A 127 6.89 5.97 -2.42
N CYS A 128 6.43 6.80 -3.35
CA CYS A 128 7.06 6.90 -4.66
C CYS A 128 8.47 7.48 -4.51
N LYS A 129 9.46 6.79 -5.07
CA LYS A 129 10.79 7.35 -5.26
C LYS A 129 10.71 8.34 -6.41
N LEU A 130 10.41 9.59 -6.09
CA LEU A 130 10.68 10.67 -7.04
C LEU A 130 12.19 10.80 -7.19
N ARG A 131 12.66 11.06 -8.42
CA ARG A 131 14.06 11.43 -8.64
C ARG A 131 14.37 12.60 -7.70
N PRO A 132 15.39 12.53 -6.84
CA PRO A 132 15.77 13.68 -6.04
C PRO A 132 15.98 14.84 -7.01
N LYS A 133 15.28 15.96 -6.76
CA LYS A 133 15.53 17.19 -7.54
C LYS A 133 17.03 17.41 -7.45
N LYS A 134 17.74 17.39 -8.60
CA LYS A 134 19.14 17.84 -8.63
C LYS A 134 19.12 19.24 -8.03
N ASN A 135 19.66 19.40 -6.83
CA ASN A 135 19.71 20.69 -6.17
C ASN A 135 20.56 21.60 -7.06
N LYS A 136 19.92 22.46 -7.88
CA LYS A 136 20.61 23.51 -8.64
C LYS A 136 21.52 24.35 -7.74
N TYR A 137 21.19 24.46 -6.45
CA TYR A 137 21.94 25.20 -5.44
C TYR A 137 23.25 24.54 -4.98
N TYR A 138 23.40 23.21 -5.06
CA TYR A 138 24.66 22.55 -4.67
C TYR A 138 25.77 22.76 -5.71
N TYR A 139 25.41 23.04 -6.97
CA TYR A 139 26.37 23.45 -8.00
C TYR A 139 26.95 24.84 -7.72
N HIS A 140 26.18 25.77 -7.15
CA HIS A 140 26.65 27.14 -6.97
C HIS A 140 27.60 27.33 -5.78
N LYS A 141 27.53 26.50 -4.73
CA LYS A 141 28.28 26.75 -3.49
C LYS A 141 29.68 26.13 -3.46
N ASN A 142 29.88 24.94 -4.05
CA ASN A 142 31.15 24.21 -3.94
C ASN A 142 32.02 24.26 -5.21
N LEU A 143 31.46 24.63 -6.37
CA LEU A 143 32.23 24.77 -7.62
C LEU A 143 32.69 26.23 -7.86
N LYS A 144 31.99 27.23 -7.33
CA LYS A 144 32.37 28.65 -7.53
C LYS A 144 33.73 29.02 -6.92
N SER A 145 34.16 28.36 -5.83
CA SER A 145 35.46 28.66 -5.22
C SER A 145 36.64 28.23 -6.10
N ASN A 146 36.43 27.30 -7.03
CA ASN A 146 37.49 26.72 -7.87
C ASN A 146 37.32 27.00 -9.37
N LEU A 147 36.31 27.78 -9.77
CA LEU A 147 36.06 28.14 -11.16
C LEU A 147 36.18 29.65 -11.32
N GLN A 148 37.06 30.09 -12.23
CA GLN A 148 37.05 31.48 -12.70
C GLN A 148 35.73 31.71 -13.45
N VAL A 149 34.79 32.38 -12.80
CA VAL A 149 33.53 32.78 -13.45
C VAL A 149 33.86 33.98 -14.35
N ALA A 150 33.78 33.79 -15.67
CA ALA A 150 33.91 34.89 -16.62
C ALA A 150 32.80 35.93 -16.38
N PRO A 151 33.10 37.24 -16.48
CA PRO A 151 32.09 38.28 -16.34
C PRO A 151 31.02 38.13 -17.44
N ASN A 152 29.75 38.33 -17.08
CA ASN A 152 28.67 38.39 -18.06
C ASN A 152 28.76 39.70 -18.84
N LEU A 153 29.45 39.68 -19.99
CA LEU A 153 29.62 40.88 -20.83
C LEU A 153 28.32 41.31 -21.52
N ILE A 154 27.37 40.39 -21.73
CA ILE A 154 26.11 40.65 -22.43
C ILE A 154 25.09 41.35 -21.52
N ASN A 155 25.06 41.03 -20.22
CA ASN A 155 24.12 41.63 -19.26
C ASN A 155 22.64 41.69 -19.74
N GLN A 156 22.20 40.66 -20.47
CA GLN A 156 20.86 40.56 -21.10
C GLN A 156 20.57 41.62 -22.17
N ASP A 157 21.59 42.36 -22.62
CA ASP A 157 21.50 43.27 -23.74
C ASP A 157 21.86 42.54 -25.05
N PHE A 158 20.83 42.10 -25.77
CA PHE A 158 20.95 41.31 -27.00
C PHE A 158 20.84 42.14 -28.28
N THR A 159 20.89 43.47 -28.21
CA THR A 159 20.87 44.34 -29.40
C THR A 159 22.27 44.86 -29.72
N ALA A 160 22.57 45.03 -31.00
CA ALA A 160 23.85 45.57 -31.47
C ALA A 160 23.61 46.81 -32.34
N SER A 161 24.49 47.80 -32.26
CA SER A 161 24.38 49.02 -33.07
C SER A 161 25.06 48.89 -34.44
N GLN A 162 25.97 47.92 -34.58
CA GLN A 162 26.70 47.62 -35.82
C GLN A 162 26.83 46.10 -35.99
N PRO A 163 27.00 45.61 -37.23
CA PRO A 163 27.27 44.20 -37.47
C PRO A 163 28.54 43.72 -36.76
N MET A 164 28.60 42.42 -36.47
CA MET A 164 29.75 41.72 -35.87
C MET A 164 30.12 42.17 -34.44
N GLN A 165 29.24 42.88 -33.73
CA GLN A 165 29.50 43.29 -32.34
C GLN A 165 29.09 42.21 -31.32
N LYS A 166 27.98 41.50 -31.56
CA LYS A 166 27.45 40.47 -30.67
C LYS A 166 27.04 39.26 -31.50
N LEU A 167 27.83 38.19 -31.43
CA LEU A 167 27.59 36.94 -32.14
C LEU A 167 27.14 35.87 -31.15
N PHE A 168 26.02 35.23 -31.44
CA PHE A 168 25.50 34.11 -30.68
C PHE A 168 25.76 32.83 -31.45
N THR A 169 26.22 31.81 -30.74
CA THR A 169 26.51 30.50 -31.33
C THR A 169 25.79 29.42 -30.54
N ASP A 170 25.27 28.44 -31.24
CA ASP A 170 24.71 27.25 -30.63
C ASP A 170 25.08 26.02 -31.45
N ILE A 171 25.31 24.91 -30.75
CA ILE A 171 25.60 23.61 -31.34
C ILE A 171 24.43 22.70 -31.02
N THR A 172 23.70 22.30 -32.06
CA THR A 172 22.60 21.34 -31.98
C THR A 172 22.99 20.06 -32.70
N TYR A 173 22.41 18.92 -32.32
CA TYR A 173 22.64 17.64 -32.98
C TYR A 173 21.32 17.06 -33.51
N PHE A 174 21.40 16.40 -34.66
CA PHE A 174 20.30 15.70 -35.30
C PHE A 174 20.60 14.20 -35.37
N GLN A 175 19.64 13.38 -34.97
CA GLN A 175 19.77 11.94 -35.08
C GLN A 175 19.37 11.49 -36.48
N THR A 176 20.23 10.74 -37.17
CA THR A 176 19.99 10.17 -38.50
C THR A 176 20.22 8.65 -38.49
N SER A 177 19.85 7.97 -39.58
CA SER A 177 20.08 6.53 -39.75
C SER A 177 21.57 6.15 -39.76
N GLN A 178 22.46 7.10 -40.05
CA GLN A 178 23.91 6.89 -40.11
C GLN A 178 24.63 7.38 -38.84
N GLY A 179 23.92 7.97 -37.88
CA GLY A 179 24.47 8.50 -36.63
C GLY A 179 24.04 9.93 -36.32
N PHE A 180 24.75 10.58 -35.40
CA PHE A 180 24.49 11.97 -35.02
C PHE A 180 25.24 12.93 -35.94
N ILE A 181 24.51 13.90 -36.52
CA ILE A 181 25.08 15.05 -37.23
C ILE A 181 25.07 16.23 -36.28
N TYR A 182 26.19 16.95 -36.21
CA TYR A 182 26.32 18.17 -35.41
C TYR A 182 26.20 19.39 -36.33
N PHE A 183 25.37 20.34 -35.93
CA PHE A 183 25.13 21.60 -36.63
C PHE A 183 25.50 22.76 -35.71
N SER A 184 26.33 23.67 -36.22
CA SER A 184 26.73 24.89 -35.51
C SER A 184 26.20 26.09 -36.28
N ALA A 185 25.35 26.89 -35.64
CA ALA A 185 24.88 28.15 -36.20
C ALA A 185 25.59 29.32 -35.52
N ILE A 186 25.80 30.38 -36.29
CA ILE A 186 26.27 31.68 -35.80
C ILE A 186 25.23 32.72 -36.24
N ILE A 187 24.70 33.47 -35.28
CA ILE A 187 23.70 34.52 -35.48
C ILE A 187 24.30 35.84 -35.02
N ASP A 188 24.22 36.86 -35.87
CA ASP A 188 24.56 38.24 -35.52
C ASP A 188 23.34 38.97 -34.95
N SER A 189 23.50 39.50 -33.74
CA SER A 189 22.54 40.34 -33.03
C SER A 189 22.06 41.56 -33.81
N PHE A 190 22.85 42.07 -34.76
CA PHE A 190 22.52 43.27 -35.53
C PHE A 190 21.35 43.06 -36.52
N ASN A 191 21.24 41.87 -37.11
CA ASN A 191 20.26 41.56 -38.16
C ASN A 191 19.09 40.68 -37.65
N ASN A 192 18.91 40.60 -36.34
CA ASN A 192 18.00 39.66 -35.67
C ASN A 192 16.76 40.37 -35.12
#